data_AF-A0A521ZV22-F1
#
_entry.id   AF-A0A521ZV22-F1
#
_cell.length_a   1.000
_cell.length_b   1.000
_cell.length_c   1.000
_cell.angle_alpha   90.00
_cell.angle_beta   90.00
_cell.angle_gamma   90.00
#
_symmetry.space_group_name_H-M   'P 1'
#
loop_
_entity.id
_entity.type
_entity.pdbx_description
1 polymer ?
#
loop_
_entity_poly.entity_id
_entity_poly.type
_entity_poly.pdbx_seq_one_letter_code
_entity_poly.pdbx_strand_id
1 'polypeptide(L)'
;MNTTELLNQWLVGIRIAHIQQFLASNHSEKMHRRLGIPTVVLSTVVGTSVFASLDANPEIWLKIVIGLLSVASAVLAALQTFMGYAEKSSEYKAAAIRYGKLRRELEQYISTRSATCTTDEAFMLDYRNRWDDTDSTAPTTAQSFHVAAREQVAAARSRQADKA
;
A
#
# COMPACT_ATOMS: atom_id res chain seq x y z
N MET A 1 -31.11 12.98 7.61
CA MET A 1 -30.42 11.66 7.56
C MET A 1 -30.42 11.09 8.96
N ASN A 2 -30.86 9.84 9.16
CA ASN A 2 -30.87 9.21 10.49
C ASN A 2 -29.45 8.88 10.94
N THR A 3 -29.17 8.89 12.25
CA THR A 3 -27.82 8.60 12.80
C THR A 3 -27.27 7.26 12.31
N THR A 4 -28.12 6.24 12.26
CA THR A 4 -27.74 4.90 11.76
C THR A 4 -27.31 4.94 10.30
N GLU A 5 -27.96 5.76 9.47
CA GLU A 5 -27.60 5.92 8.06
C GLU A 5 -26.25 6.64 7.92
N LEU A 6 -26.02 7.68 8.73
CA LEU A 6 -24.73 8.39 8.76
C LEU A 6 -23.58 7.47 9.18
N LEU A 7 -23.77 6.67 10.24
CA LEU A 7 -22.78 5.69 10.71
C LEU A 7 -22.47 4.63 9.63
N ASN A 8 -23.49 4.15 8.91
CA ASN A 8 -23.29 3.23 7.80
C ASN A 8 -22.55 3.88 6.64
N GLN A 9 -22.86 5.15 6.32
CA GLN A 9 -22.13 5.91 5.31
C GLN A 9 -20.65 6.08 5.69
N TRP A 10 -20.38 6.41 6.95
CA TRP A 10 -19.02 6.51 7.49
C TRP A 10 -18.28 5.18 7.41
N LEU A 11 -18.95 4.07 7.75
CA LEU A 11 -18.39 2.73 7.64
C LEU A 11 -17.99 2.37 6.20
N VAL A 12 -18.83 2.74 5.22
CA VAL A 12 -18.50 2.56 3.80
C VAL A 12 -17.30 3.41 3.41
N GLY A 13 -17.29 4.70 3.78
CA GLY A 13 -16.20 5.62 3.47
C GLY A 13 -14.86 5.16 4.02
N ILE A 14 -14.82 4.77 5.29
CA ILE A 14 -13.57 4.34 5.91
C ILE A 14 -13.08 2.99 5.40
N ARG A 15 -13.99 2.11 4.99
CA ARG A 15 -13.63 0.84 4.33
C ARG A 15 -12.98 1.08 2.96
N ILE A 16 -13.48 2.05 2.20
CA ILE A 16 -12.88 2.46 0.92
C ILE A 16 -11.48 3.01 1.18
N ALA A 17 -11.31 3.95 2.11
CA ALA A 17 -10.01 4.54 2.45
C ALA A 17 -9.00 3.47 2.91
N HIS A 18 -9.42 2.54 3.77
CA HIS A 18 -8.60 1.41 4.22
C HIS A 18 -8.12 0.54 3.05
N ILE A 19 -9.03 0.11 2.16
CA ILE A 19 -8.68 -0.75 1.02
C ILE A 19 -7.79 -0.01 0.02
N GLN A 20 -8.07 1.26 -0.26
CA GLN A 20 -7.26 2.09 -1.14
C GLN A 20 -5.79 2.13 -0.69
N GLN A 21 -5.55 2.41 0.60
CA GLN A 21 -4.21 2.45 1.17
C GLN A 21 -3.54 1.07 1.15
N PHE A 22 -4.29 0.01 1.41
CA PHE A 22 -3.78 -1.36 1.33
C PHE A 22 -3.36 -1.75 -0.11
N LEU A 23 -4.15 -1.39 -1.11
CA LEU A 23 -3.83 -1.64 -2.52
C LEU A 23 -2.58 -0.86 -2.96
N ALA A 24 -2.47 0.41 -2.55
CA ALA A 24 -1.32 1.25 -2.83
C ALA A 24 -0.02 0.69 -2.18
N SER A 25 -0.11 0.20 -0.94
CA SER A 25 1.00 -0.49 -0.27
C SER A 25 1.45 -1.71 -1.07
N ASN A 26 0.53 -2.61 -1.42
CA ASN A 26 0.86 -3.83 -2.15
C ASN A 26 1.45 -3.56 -3.54
N HIS A 27 1.01 -2.48 -4.20
CA HIS A 27 1.57 -2.08 -5.48
C HIS A 27 3.03 -1.61 -5.33
N SER A 28 3.29 -0.73 -4.36
CA SER A 28 4.63 -0.22 -4.08
C SER A 28 5.60 -1.33 -3.67
N GLU A 29 5.17 -2.27 -2.82
CA GLU A 29 5.97 -3.43 -2.43
C GLU A 29 6.36 -4.31 -3.63
N LYS A 30 5.40 -4.56 -4.53
CA LYS A 30 5.66 -5.33 -5.76
C LYS A 30 6.68 -4.62 -6.65
N MET A 31 6.60 -3.30 -6.79
CA MET A 31 7.55 -2.55 -7.62
C MET A 31 8.95 -2.53 -7.01
N HIS A 32 9.06 -2.37 -5.69
CA HIS A 32 10.33 -2.48 -4.99
C HIS A 32 11.00 -3.83 -5.27
N ARG A 33 10.24 -4.93 -5.13
CA ARG A 33 10.77 -6.28 -5.37
C ARG A 33 11.15 -6.51 -6.84
N ARG A 34 10.35 -5.99 -7.78
CA ARG A 34 10.61 -6.14 -9.23
C ARG A 34 11.89 -5.42 -9.70
N LEU A 35 12.26 -4.32 -9.07
CA LEU A 35 13.52 -3.62 -9.36
C LEU A 35 14.69 -4.19 -8.54
N GLY A 36 14.47 -4.51 -7.27
CA GLY A 36 15.51 -5.00 -6.37
C GLY A 36 16.08 -6.35 -6.78
N ILE A 37 15.25 -7.33 -7.14
CA ILE A 37 15.72 -8.68 -7.47
C ILE A 37 16.69 -8.66 -8.68
N PRO A 38 16.34 -8.07 -9.84
CA PRO A 38 17.26 -8.01 -10.97
C PRO A 38 18.54 -7.23 -10.65
N THR A 39 18.44 -6.14 -9.89
CA THR A 39 19.61 -5.34 -9.47
C THR A 39 20.60 -6.19 -8.70
N VAL A 40 20.12 -6.92 -7.70
CA VAL A 40 20.96 -7.81 -6.87
C VAL A 40 21.59 -8.90 -7.72
N VAL A 41 20.80 -9.60 -8.54
CA VAL A 41 21.31 -10.67 -9.42
C VAL A 41 22.40 -10.14 -10.35
N LEU A 42 22.16 -9.03 -11.04
CA LEU A 42 23.15 -8.43 -11.93
C LEU A 42 24.41 -8.01 -11.18
N SER A 43 24.27 -7.37 -10.01
CA SER A 43 25.41 -6.94 -9.20
C SER A 43 26.25 -8.12 -8.71
N THR A 44 25.61 -9.23 -8.33
CA THR A 44 26.29 -10.46 -7.89
C THR A 44 27.02 -11.13 -9.05
N VAL A 45 26.39 -11.21 -10.23
CA VAL A 45 27.02 -11.76 -11.44
C VAL A 45 28.23 -10.92 -11.85
N VAL A 46 28.07 -9.59 -11.88
CA VAL A 46 29.15 -8.65 -12.21
C VAL A 46 30.28 -8.76 -11.21
N GLY A 47 29.99 -8.70 -9.91
CA GLY A 47 30.99 -8.80 -8.85
C GLY A 47 31.77 -10.12 -8.94
N THR A 48 31.07 -11.25 -9.04
CA THR A 48 31.69 -12.58 -9.19
C THR A 48 32.57 -12.65 -10.43
N SER A 49 32.09 -12.11 -11.56
CA SER A 49 32.82 -12.14 -12.83
C SER A 49 34.08 -11.27 -12.81
N VAL A 50 34.03 -10.11 -12.15
CA VAL A 50 35.20 -9.23 -11.97
C VAL A 50 36.28 -9.95 -11.16
N PHE A 51 35.92 -10.61 -10.05
CA PHE A 51 36.88 -11.37 -9.25
C PHE A 51 37.45 -12.58 -10.01
N ALA A 52 36.62 -13.32 -10.74
CA ALA A 52 37.08 -14.45 -11.56
C ALA A 52 38.03 -14.01 -12.70
N SER A 53 37.86 -12.79 -13.21
CA SER A 53 38.67 -12.23 -14.30
C SER A 53 40.03 -11.68 -13.84
N LEU A 54 40.33 -11.65 -12.54
CA LEU A 54 41.63 -11.19 -12.03
C LEU A 54 42.75 -12.19 -12.29
N ASP A 55 42.44 -13.49 -12.34
CA ASP A 55 43.42 -14.57 -12.48
C ASP A 55 43.43 -15.18 -13.90
N ALA A 56 42.34 -14.98 -14.65
CA ALA A 56 42.21 -15.42 -16.04
C ALA A 56 42.41 -14.24 -16.99
N ASN A 57 43.10 -14.43 -18.13
CA ASN A 57 43.11 -13.47 -19.24
C ASN A 57 41.84 -13.66 -20.08
N PRO A 58 40.73 -12.95 -19.79
CA PRO A 58 39.43 -13.26 -20.37
C PRO A 58 39.36 -12.70 -21.79
N GLU A 59 38.63 -13.38 -22.66
CA GLU A 59 38.35 -12.88 -24.00
C GLU A 59 37.63 -11.53 -23.97
N ILE A 60 37.91 -10.69 -24.95
CA ILE A 60 37.41 -9.30 -25.03
C ILE A 60 35.88 -9.22 -24.97
N TRP A 61 35.17 -10.19 -25.57
CA TRP A 61 33.70 -10.22 -25.53
C TRP A 61 33.17 -10.36 -24.11
N LEU A 62 33.83 -11.15 -23.25
CA LEU A 62 33.43 -11.36 -21.87
C LEU A 62 33.55 -10.05 -21.06
N LYS A 63 34.63 -9.29 -21.28
CA LYS A 63 34.85 -7.98 -20.65
C LYS A 63 33.75 -6.98 -21.04
N ILE A 64 33.33 -6.97 -22.31
CA ILE A 64 32.25 -6.11 -22.80
C ILE A 64 30.91 -6.48 -22.12
N VAL A 65 30.60 -7.77 -22.01
CA VAL A 65 29.37 -8.24 -21.35
C VAL A 65 29.35 -7.86 -19.87
N ILE A 66 30.45 -8.07 -19.14
CA ILE A 66 30.56 -7.69 -17.72
C ILE A 66 30.41 -6.17 -17.55
N GLY A 67 31.01 -5.38 -18.44
CA GLY A 67 30.86 -3.92 -18.45
C GLY A 67 29.40 -3.47 -18.64
N LEU A 68 28.69 -4.06 -19.60
CA LEU A 68 27.28 -3.77 -19.85
C LEU A 68 26.39 -4.17 -18.66
N LEU A 69 26.62 -5.35 -18.08
CA LEU A 69 25.88 -5.82 -16.90
C LEU A 69 26.13 -4.91 -15.69
N SER A 70 27.35 -4.39 -15.53
CA SER A 70 27.71 -3.44 -14.47
C SER A 70 26.94 -2.13 -14.60
N VAL A 71 26.92 -1.55 -15.81
CA VAL A 71 26.15 -0.33 -16.10
C VAL A 71 24.66 -0.56 -15.87
N ALA A 72 24.11 -1.69 -16.36
CA ALA A 72 22.71 -2.03 -16.17
C ALA A 72 22.35 -2.17 -14.67
N SER A 73 23.21 -2.85 -13.89
CA SER A 73 23.05 -2.99 -12.44
C SER A 73 23.06 -1.62 -11.74
N ALA A 74 24.01 -0.76 -12.07
CA ALA A 74 24.11 0.58 -11.49
C ALA A 74 22.90 1.46 -11.80
N VAL A 75 22.40 1.43 -13.04
CA VAL A 75 21.18 2.17 -13.45
C VAL A 75 19.95 1.66 -12.69
N LEU A 76 19.80 0.34 -12.57
CA LEU A 76 18.69 -0.26 -11.82
C LEU A 76 18.76 0.07 -10.33
N ALA A 77 19.95 0.07 -9.72
CA ALA A 77 20.16 0.47 -8.33
C ALA A 77 19.82 1.95 -8.08
N ALA A 78 20.27 2.83 -8.99
CA ALA A 78 19.95 4.25 -8.95
C ALA A 78 18.43 4.48 -9.08
N LEU A 79 17.78 3.79 -10.01
CA LEU A 79 16.32 3.86 -10.20
C LEU A 79 15.57 3.34 -8.97
N GLN A 80 16.02 2.22 -8.38
CA GLN A 80 15.44 1.66 -7.16
C GLN A 80 15.51 2.67 -6.00
N THR A 81 16.64 3.37 -5.86
CA THR A 81 16.86 4.37 -4.81
C THR A 81 16.00 5.61 -5.06
N PHE A 82 16.02 6.13 -6.29
CA PHE A 82 15.29 7.33 -6.67
C PHE A 82 13.76 7.17 -6.52
N MET A 83 13.22 5.98 -6.82
CA MET A 83 11.77 5.77 -6.76
C MET A 83 11.23 5.55 -5.34
N GLY A 84 12.09 5.17 -4.38
CA GLY A 84 11.74 5.11 -2.95
C GLY A 84 10.57 4.17 -2.62
N TYR A 85 10.36 3.11 -3.42
CA TYR A 85 9.17 2.27 -3.30
C TYR A 85 9.00 1.57 -1.94
N ALA A 86 10.10 1.25 -1.25
CA ALA A 86 10.05 0.65 0.08
C ALA A 86 9.47 1.62 1.12
N GLU A 87 9.92 2.87 1.11
CA GLU A 87 9.45 3.92 2.00
C GLU A 87 7.98 4.24 1.74
N LYS A 88 7.61 4.48 0.48
CA LYS A 88 6.20 4.67 0.07
C LYS A 88 5.30 3.50 0.49
N SER A 89 5.76 2.26 0.31
CA SER A 89 5.02 1.09 0.76
C SER A 89 4.80 1.10 2.27
N SER A 90 5.80 1.52 3.05
CA SER A 90 5.71 1.59 4.51
C SER A 90 4.70 2.66 4.96
N GLU A 91 4.67 3.82 4.30
CA GLU A 91 3.70 4.90 4.55
C GLU A 91 2.26 4.45 4.26
N TYR A 92 2.03 3.86 3.08
CA TYR A 92 0.72 3.32 2.70
C TYR A 92 0.25 2.23 3.67
N LYS A 93 1.17 1.36 4.12
CA LYS A 93 0.87 0.32 5.12
C LYS A 93 0.51 0.93 6.47
N ALA A 94 1.24 1.95 6.93
CA ALA A 94 0.96 2.64 8.17
C ALA A 94 -0.42 3.32 8.14
N ALA A 95 -0.77 3.99 7.03
CA ALA A 95 -2.08 4.58 6.81
C ALA A 95 -3.18 3.51 6.81
N ALA A 96 -2.99 2.41 6.07
CA ALA A 96 -3.95 1.30 6.05
C ALA A 96 -4.20 0.74 7.47
N ILE A 97 -3.17 0.61 8.30
CA ILE A 97 -3.31 0.17 9.69
C ILE A 97 -4.16 1.17 10.50
N ARG A 98 -3.91 2.48 10.34
CA ARG A 98 -4.69 3.55 11.03
C ARG A 98 -6.17 3.49 10.65
N TYR A 99 -6.51 3.47 9.36
CA TYR A 99 -7.89 3.30 8.91
C TYR A 99 -8.50 1.98 9.36
N GLY A 100 -7.71 0.90 9.36
CA GLY A 100 -8.15 -0.41 9.83
C GLY A 100 -8.51 -0.44 11.31
N LYS A 101 -7.89 0.40 12.15
CA LYS A 101 -8.25 0.57 13.57
C LYS A 101 -9.58 1.32 13.69
N LEU A 102 -9.68 2.49 13.08
CA LEU A 102 -10.91 3.31 13.09
C LEU A 102 -12.11 2.53 12.53
N ARG A 103 -11.94 1.74 11.47
CA ARG A 103 -13.00 0.91 10.90
C ARG A 103 -13.53 -0.11 11.92
N ARG A 104 -12.63 -0.83 12.60
CA ARG A 104 -13.02 -1.87 13.59
C ARG A 104 -13.73 -1.25 14.78
N GLU A 105 -13.27 -0.09 15.24
CA GLU A 105 -13.92 0.67 16.31
C GLU A 105 -15.34 1.09 15.93
N LEU A 106 -15.53 1.59 14.71
CA LEU A 106 -16.87 1.94 14.21
C LEU A 106 -17.77 0.71 14.05
N GLU A 107 -17.23 -0.40 13.54
CA GLU A 107 -17.96 -1.68 13.46
C GLU A 107 -18.40 -2.15 14.86
N GLN A 108 -17.51 -2.08 15.85
CA GLN A 108 -17.80 -2.42 17.23
C GLN A 108 -18.87 -1.49 17.82
N TYR A 109 -18.75 -0.18 17.62
CA TYR A 109 -19.73 0.80 18.07
C TYR A 109 -21.12 0.55 17.47
N ILE A 110 -21.20 0.32 16.16
CA ILE A 110 -22.46 0.00 15.46
C ILE A 110 -23.06 -1.32 16.00
N SER A 111 -22.23 -2.34 16.25
CA SER A 111 -22.70 -3.64 16.74
C SER A 111 -23.17 -3.66 18.19
N THR A 112 -22.57 -2.82 19.05
CA THR A 112 -22.86 -2.80 20.50
C THR A 112 -24.02 -1.86 20.84
N ARG A 113 -24.30 -0.90 19.96
CA ARG A 113 -25.35 0.09 20.16
C ARG A 113 -26.74 -0.55 20.01
N SER A 114 -27.58 -0.41 21.04
CA SER A 114 -29.01 -0.74 20.94
C SER A 114 -29.75 0.31 20.09
N ALA A 115 -30.72 -0.14 19.27
CA ALA A 115 -31.53 0.73 18.42
C ALA A 115 -32.28 1.84 19.20
N THR A 116 -32.47 1.63 20.50
CA THR A 116 -33.21 2.53 21.40
C THR A 116 -32.33 3.58 22.10
N CYS A 117 -31.00 3.53 21.96
CA CYS A 117 -30.11 4.51 22.58
C CYS A 117 -30.05 5.82 21.77
N THR A 118 -30.13 6.96 22.48
CA THR A 118 -29.85 8.29 21.94
C THR A 118 -28.43 8.36 21.36
N THR A 119 -28.26 9.16 20.32
CA THR A 119 -26.97 9.36 19.65
C THR A 119 -25.92 9.86 20.64
N ASP A 120 -24.78 9.17 20.72
CA ASP A 120 -23.61 9.66 21.43
C ASP A 120 -22.87 10.68 20.53
N GLU A 121 -23.32 11.93 20.60
CA GLU A 121 -22.73 13.03 19.82
C GLU A 121 -21.26 13.25 20.15
N ALA A 122 -20.84 12.98 21.39
CA ALA A 122 -19.45 13.10 21.82
C ALA A 122 -18.56 12.07 21.11
N PHE A 123 -19.01 10.80 21.04
CA PHE A 123 -18.31 9.77 20.27
C PHE A 123 -18.21 10.14 18.78
N MET A 124 -19.32 10.60 18.18
CA MET A 124 -19.34 10.95 16.76
C MET A 124 -18.37 12.10 16.43
N LEU A 125 -18.29 13.11 17.30
CA LEU A 125 -17.36 14.23 17.14
C LEU A 125 -15.90 13.80 17.32
N ASP A 126 -15.60 13.01 18.36
CA ASP A 126 -14.26 12.44 18.56
C ASP A 126 -13.81 11.59 17.37
N TYR A 127 -14.68 10.68 16.93
CA TYR A 127 -14.41 9.77 15.82
C TYR A 127 -14.11 10.55 14.53
N ARG A 128 -14.92 11.58 14.24
CA ARG A 128 -14.72 12.44 13.08
C ARG A 128 -13.37 13.15 13.15
N ASN A 129 -13.02 13.75 14.29
CA ASN A 129 -11.74 14.45 14.44
C ASN A 129 -10.55 13.51 14.22
N ARG A 130 -10.63 12.27 14.72
CA ARG A 130 -9.59 11.25 14.55
C ARG A 130 -9.50 10.73 13.12
N TRP A 131 -10.63 10.67 12.40
CA TRP A 131 -10.62 10.41 10.97
C TRP A 131 -9.95 11.58 10.24
N ASP A 132 -10.39 12.81 10.45
CA ASP A 132 -9.84 14.00 9.79
C ASP A 132 -8.30 14.12 10.04
N ASP A 133 -7.83 13.80 11.24
CA ASP A 133 -6.39 13.70 11.55
C ASP A 133 -5.68 12.60 10.75
N THR A 134 -6.30 11.42 10.66
CA THR A 134 -5.77 10.31 9.84
C THR A 134 -5.71 10.68 8.36
N ASP A 135 -6.71 11.38 7.83
CA ASP A 135 -6.75 11.86 6.45
C ASP A 135 -5.66 12.92 6.19
N SER A 136 -5.43 13.82 7.16
CA SER A 136 -4.39 14.85 7.05
C SER A 136 -2.97 14.30 6.99
N THR A 137 -2.75 13.12 7.59
CA THR A 137 -1.44 12.44 7.66
C THR A 137 -1.31 11.29 6.66
N ALA A 138 -2.36 10.99 5.90
CA ALA A 138 -2.35 9.91 4.93
C ALA A 138 -1.56 10.31 3.67
N PRO A 139 -0.71 9.42 3.15
CA PRO A 139 -0.04 9.67 1.87
C PRO A 139 -1.08 9.73 0.74
N THR A 140 -0.82 10.61 -0.23
CA THR A 140 -1.67 10.75 -1.42
C THR A 140 -1.58 9.48 -2.27
N THR A 141 -2.73 8.95 -2.67
CA THR A 141 -2.84 7.75 -3.51
C THR A 141 -3.42 8.10 -4.87
N ALA A 142 -3.05 7.35 -5.91
CA ALA A 142 -3.66 7.49 -7.22
C ALA A 142 -5.17 7.17 -7.22
N GLN A 143 -5.92 7.87 -8.08
CA GLN A 143 -7.37 7.72 -8.19
C GLN A 143 -7.80 6.29 -8.59
N SER A 144 -6.95 5.56 -9.33
CA SER A 144 -7.20 4.16 -9.69
C SER A 144 -7.38 3.25 -8.48
N PHE A 145 -6.64 3.49 -7.39
CA PHE A 145 -6.78 2.71 -6.15
C PHE A 145 -8.10 3.01 -5.43
N HIS A 146 -8.56 4.27 -5.47
CA HIS A 146 -9.86 4.65 -4.92
C HIS A 146 -11.00 3.98 -5.69
N VAL A 147 -10.95 3.98 -7.03
CA VAL A 147 -11.94 3.30 -7.88
C VAL A 147 -11.97 1.80 -7.58
N ALA A 148 -10.80 1.14 -7.58
CA ALA A 148 -10.69 -0.28 -7.27
C ALA A 148 -11.20 -0.62 -5.86
N ALA A 149 -10.94 0.25 -4.87
CA ALA A 149 -11.45 0.08 -3.51
C ALA A 149 -12.98 0.19 -3.46
N ARG A 150 -13.57 1.17 -4.17
CA ARG A 150 -15.03 1.32 -4.25
C ARG A 150 -15.70 0.10 -4.88
N GLU A 151 -15.14 -0.42 -5.97
CA GLU A 151 -15.64 -1.62 -6.63
C GLU A 151 -15.61 -2.83 -5.69
N GLN A 152 -14.52 -3.03 -4.93
CA GLN A 152 -14.43 -4.12 -3.95
C GLN A 152 -15.46 -3.99 -2.83
N VAL A 153 -15.69 -2.79 -2.32
CA VAL A 153 -16.71 -2.55 -1.27
C VAL A 153 -18.11 -2.77 -1.82
N ALA A 154 -18.40 -2.31 -3.03
CA ALA A 154 -19.68 -2.52 -3.69
C ALA A 154 -19.96 -4.02 -3.92
N ALA A 155 -18.98 -4.75 -4.45
CA ALA A 155 -19.08 -6.19 -4.68
C ALA A 155 -19.21 -7.00 -3.38
N ALA A 156 -18.57 -6.57 -2.29
CA ALA A 156 -18.73 -7.21 -0.99
C ALA A 156 -20.16 -7.01 -0.44
N ARG A 157 -20.74 -5.82 -0.65
CA ARG A 157 -22.10 -5.50 -0.20
C ARG A 157 -23.16 -6.27 -0.99
N SER A 158 -23.02 -6.42 -2.32
CA SER A 158 -23.96 -7.22 -3.12
C SER A 158 -23.98 -8.68 -2.68
N ARG A 159 -22.82 -9.29 -2.44
CA ARG A 159 -22.71 -10.67 -1.93
C ARG A 159 -23.33 -10.88 -0.55
N GLN A 160 -23.40 -9.83 0.27
CA GLN A 160 -24.07 -9.89 1.57
C GLN A 160 -25.59 -9.81 1.41
N ALA A 161 -26.09 -9.02 0.46
CA ALA A 161 -27.51 -8.92 0.15
C ALA A 161 -28.07 -10.23 -0.43
N ASP A 162 -27.31 -10.95 -1.27
CA ASP A 162 -27.73 -12.23 -1.84
C ASP A 162 -27.81 -13.38 -0.80
N LYS A 163 -27.27 -13.18 0.41
CA LYS A 163 -27.23 -14.19 1.49
C LYS A 163 -28.24 -13.95 2.61
N ALA A 164 -28.93 -12.80 2.60
CA ALA A 164 -29.91 -12.40 3.61
C ALA A 164 -31.33 -12.71 3.12
#